data_AF-A0A2D8BSI8-F1
#
_entry.id   AF-A0A2D8BSI8-F1
#
_cell.length_a   1.000
_cell.length_b   1.000
_cell.length_c   1.000
_cell.angle_alpha   90.00
_cell.angle_beta   90.00
_cell.angle_gamma   90.00
#
_symmetry.space_group_name_H-M   'P 1'
#
loop_
_entity.id
_entity.type
_entity.pdbx_description
1 polymer ?
#
loop_
_entity_poly.entity_id
_entity_poly.type
_entity_poly.pdbx_seq_one_letter_code
_entity_poly.pdbx_strand_id
1 'polypeptide(L)'
;MSDNTTRLQLPWLAEAQARQHVTINESLRRLDAVIQTSAVSRSLDVQPASPDDGTLYILPPGKTGDAWGGMSNHTLAYYRDGSWEQLNAREGWQVWVEDEDVLLVHDGSGWTEPLSERVNRAGDTMTGPLTLASGPFSVAGNLLSAGSGRVAVGADTVDTIASFTVERSQLETLLIGPHYNDGVAYNTGDVRLTVGAWSGTPQIFLARNGVSGIVLKVDGSGNFVLESNGTECLVARGGTALTPGTAAGQHLGSASYPWDEVHTQGGVITTSDARTKRDVTACPLALDFVRSLRPVAYLREGDEDNAPVQTGFIAQDVARSLPGGLSWAGWMTPDPDDTDGRQGLRYDAFIAPLVAAVQELAERVERLESAGQPRA
;
A
#
# COMPACT_ATOMS: atom_id res chain seq x y z
N MET A 1 1.06 -48.21 -64.78
CA MET A 1 -0.01 -47.30 -64.30
C MET A 1 -0.55 -47.93 -63.03
N SER A 2 -0.65 -47.19 -61.94
CA SER A 2 -1.19 -47.73 -60.68
C SER A 2 -2.68 -48.03 -60.86
N ASP A 3 -3.14 -49.15 -60.27
CA ASP A 3 -4.57 -49.51 -60.28
C ASP A 3 -5.41 -48.66 -59.29
N ASN A 4 -4.74 -47.77 -58.53
CA ASN A 4 -5.33 -46.91 -57.51
C ASN A 4 -4.94 -45.42 -57.66
N THR A 5 -5.67 -44.54 -56.97
CA THR A 5 -5.31 -43.12 -56.74
C THR A 5 -4.04 -43.01 -55.90
N THR A 6 -3.31 -41.89 -56.04
CA THR A 6 -1.97 -41.73 -55.47
C THR A 6 -2.00 -41.56 -53.96
N ARG A 7 -2.92 -40.73 -53.41
CA ARG A 7 -2.95 -40.39 -51.98
C ARG A 7 -3.80 -41.35 -51.16
N LEU A 8 -5.08 -41.49 -51.50
CA LEU A 8 -6.07 -42.26 -50.75
C LEU A 8 -6.12 -43.74 -51.16
N GLN A 9 -5.33 -44.15 -52.16
CA GLN A 9 -5.26 -45.52 -52.65
C GLN A 9 -6.63 -46.10 -53.05
N LEU A 10 -7.49 -45.27 -53.64
CA LEU A 10 -8.81 -45.66 -54.11
C LEU A 10 -8.70 -46.36 -55.48
N PRO A 11 -9.35 -47.51 -55.70
CA PRO A 11 -9.25 -48.24 -56.96
C PRO A 11 -9.90 -47.48 -58.11
N TRP A 12 -9.25 -47.48 -59.28
CA TRP A 12 -9.83 -46.95 -60.50
C TRP A 12 -10.99 -47.82 -60.99
N LEU A 13 -12.00 -47.19 -61.60
CA LEU A 13 -13.04 -47.93 -62.29
C LEU A 13 -12.47 -48.51 -63.60
N ALA A 14 -12.54 -49.83 -63.74
CA ALA A 14 -12.11 -50.56 -64.93
C ALA A 14 -12.89 -50.14 -66.18
N GLU A 15 -12.27 -50.30 -67.36
CA GLU A 15 -12.92 -49.99 -68.64
C GLU A 15 -14.19 -50.83 -68.83
N ALA A 16 -15.34 -50.18 -68.97
CA ALA A 16 -16.63 -50.78 -69.25
C ALA A 16 -17.34 -50.07 -70.42
N GLN A 17 -18.42 -50.68 -70.94
CA GLN A 17 -19.22 -50.05 -71.99
C GLN A 17 -19.83 -48.72 -71.52
N ALA A 18 -19.91 -47.75 -72.45
CA ALA A 18 -20.41 -46.37 -72.26
C ALA A 18 -19.47 -45.32 -71.63
N ARG A 19 -18.16 -45.57 -71.52
CA ARG A 19 -17.12 -44.56 -71.15
C ARG A 19 -17.33 -43.84 -69.80
N GLN A 20 -18.19 -44.35 -68.91
CA GLN A 20 -18.44 -43.75 -67.58
C GLN A 20 -17.16 -43.73 -66.71
N HIS A 21 -16.25 -44.69 -66.92
CA HIS A 21 -14.95 -44.74 -66.26
C HIS A 21 -14.13 -43.47 -66.44
N VAL A 22 -14.24 -42.77 -67.58
CA VAL A 22 -13.47 -41.53 -67.82
C VAL A 22 -13.90 -40.44 -66.83
N THR A 23 -15.21 -40.17 -66.75
CA THR A 23 -15.76 -39.10 -65.89
C THR A 23 -15.67 -39.42 -64.40
N ILE A 24 -15.88 -40.69 -64.02
CA ILE A 24 -15.80 -41.13 -62.62
C ILE A 24 -14.36 -41.13 -62.14
N ASN A 25 -13.42 -41.66 -62.94
CA ASN A 25 -12.02 -41.63 -62.57
C ASN A 25 -11.53 -40.19 -62.47
N GLU A 26 -11.94 -39.29 -63.36
CA GLU A 26 -11.62 -37.86 -63.23
C GLU A 26 -12.17 -37.22 -61.95
N SER A 27 -13.37 -37.61 -61.51
CA SER A 27 -13.93 -37.14 -60.23
C SER A 27 -13.16 -37.70 -59.03
N LEU A 28 -12.79 -38.98 -59.06
CA LEU A 28 -11.98 -39.63 -58.04
C LEU A 28 -10.57 -39.02 -57.95
N ARG A 29 -9.98 -38.59 -59.08
CA ARG A 29 -8.71 -37.85 -59.11
C ARG A 29 -8.78 -36.55 -58.32
N ARG A 30 -9.81 -35.74 -58.57
CA ARG A 30 -9.99 -34.47 -57.86
C ARG A 30 -10.30 -34.68 -56.38
N LEU A 31 -11.07 -35.72 -56.08
CA LEU A 31 -11.39 -36.08 -54.70
C LEU A 31 -10.12 -36.47 -53.91
N ASP A 32 -9.24 -37.24 -54.53
CA ASP A 32 -7.95 -37.68 -53.96
C ASP A 32 -7.02 -36.51 -53.61
N ALA A 33 -7.10 -35.40 -54.38
CA ALA A 33 -6.29 -34.22 -54.15
C ALA A 33 -6.82 -33.34 -53.00
N VAL A 34 -8.16 -33.27 -52.82
CA VAL A 34 -8.84 -32.32 -51.92
C VAL A 34 -9.25 -32.93 -50.57
N ILE A 35 -9.59 -34.21 -50.53
CA ILE A 35 -9.89 -34.88 -49.26
C ILE A 35 -8.58 -35.07 -48.48
N GLN A 36 -8.58 -34.66 -47.20
CA GLN A 36 -7.40 -34.72 -46.33
C GLN A 36 -6.19 -34.00 -46.95
N THR A 37 -6.41 -32.77 -47.44
CA THR A 37 -5.38 -31.99 -48.13
C THR A 37 -4.17 -31.79 -47.20
N SER A 38 -3.04 -32.37 -47.58
CA SER A 38 -1.72 -32.14 -46.98
C SER A 38 -0.82 -31.46 -48.01
N ALA A 39 -0.28 -30.31 -47.64
CA ALA A 39 0.66 -29.53 -48.42
C ALA A 39 2.06 -29.70 -47.85
N VAL A 40 3.04 -29.99 -48.71
CA VAL A 40 4.45 -30.14 -48.33
C VAL A 40 4.99 -28.83 -47.77
N SER A 41 4.64 -27.71 -48.39
CA SER A 41 5.04 -26.37 -47.95
C SER A 41 4.10 -25.30 -48.47
N ARG A 42 4.03 -24.19 -47.74
CA ARG A 42 3.40 -22.94 -48.20
C ARG A 42 4.38 -21.80 -48.51
N SER A 43 5.66 -22.01 -48.23
CA SER A 43 6.71 -20.98 -48.31
C SER A 43 7.72 -21.21 -49.44
N LEU A 44 7.74 -22.40 -50.03
CA LEU A 44 8.61 -22.72 -51.17
C LEU A 44 8.23 -21.89 -52.42
N ASP A 45 9.16 -21.08 -52.91
CA ASP A 45 8.96 -20.11 -53.99
C ASP A 45 9.61 -20.52 -55.33
N VAL A 46 10.28 -21.66 -55.37
CA VAL A 46 10.85 -22.25 -56.60
C VAL A 46 10.20 -23.60 -56.86
N GLN A 47 9.62 -23.78 -58.05
CA GLN A 47 9.04 -25.04 -58.49
C GLN A 47 10.06 -26.19 -58.36
N PRO A 48 9.73 -27.29 -57.65
CA PRO A 48 10.58 -28.47 -57.59
C PRO A 48 10.87 -29.03 -58.99
N ALA A 49 12.12 -29.39 -59.26
CA ALA A 49 12.53 -29.98 -60.54
C ALA A 49 12.09 -31.45 -60.70
N SER A 50 11.84 -32.15 -59.59
CA SER A 50 11.41 -33.55 -59.56
C SER A 50 10.50 -33.83 -58.36
N PRO A 51 9.29 -33.23 -58.32
CA PRO A 51 8.31 -33.50 -57.27
C PRO A 51 7.79 -34.95 -57.37
N ASP A 52 7.52 -35.56 -56.22
CA ASP A 52 6.84 -36.86 -56.17
C ASP A 52 5.39 -36.73 -56.64
N ASP A 53 4.87 -37.78 -57.27
CA ASP A 53 3.46 -37.84 -57.68
C ASP A 53 2.56 -37.68 -56.46
N GLY A 54 1.54 -36.83 -56.57
CA GLY A 54 0.63 -36.55 -55.48
C GLY A 54 1.15 -35.51 -54.47
N THR A 55 2.27 -34.84 -54.70
CA THR A 55 2.69 -33.72 -53.85
C THR A 55 1.82 -32.49 -54.08
N LEU A 56 1.62 -31.70 -53.03
CA LEU A 56 0.82 -30.49 -53.08
C LEU A 56 1.55 -29.35 -52.37
N TYR A 57 1.46 -28.14 -52.91
CA TYR A 57 2.05 -26.94 -52.35
C TYR A 57 1.02 -25.81 -52.31
N ILE A 58 1.09 -24.96 -51.29
CA ILE A 58 0.38 -23.67 -51.30
C ILE A 58 1.34 -22.67 -51.94
N LEU A 59 0.93 -22.07 -53.06
CA LEU A 59 1.82 -21.24 -53.85
C LEU A 59 2.03 -19.85 -53.20
N PRO A 60 3.26 -19.49 -52.77
CA PRO A 60 3.51 -18.17 -52.22
C PRO A 60 3.50 -17.09 -53.32
N PRO A 61 3.29 -15.81 -52.96
CA PRO A 61 3.59 -14.70 -53.85
C PRO A 61 5.05 -14.74 -54.31
N GLY A 62 5.30 -14.42 -55.58
CA GLY A 62 6.66 -14.37 -56.14
C GLY A 62 7.23 -15.72 -56.60
N LYS A 63 6.44 -16.79 -56.56
CA LYS A 63 6.83 -18.12 -57.05
C LYS A 63 7.38 -18.11 -58.49
N THR A 64 8.31 -19.02 -58.75
CA THR A 64 9.01 -19.17 -60.05
C THR A 64 8.94 -20.62 -60.54
N GLY A 65 9.03 -20.80 -61.86
CA GLY A 65 8.99 -22.12 -62.51
C GLY A 65 8.06 -22.16 -63.72
N ASP A 66 8.31 -23.08 -64.65
CA ASP A 66 7.62 -23.16 -65.94
C ASP A 66 6.09 -23.34 -65.80
N ALA A 67 5.65 -24.11 -64.80
CA ALA A 67 4.23 -24.34 -64.54
C ALA A 67 3.71 -23.40 -63.44
N TRP A 68 4.47 -23.25 -62.35
CA TRP A 68 4.05 -22.43 -61.20
C TRP A 68 3.85 -20.96 -61.58
N GLY A 69 4.69 -20.40 -62.46
CA GLY A 69 4.61 -19.00 -62.88
C GLY A 69 3.27 -18.62 -63.54
N GLY A 70 2.57 -19.58 -64.15
CA GLY A 70 1.25 -19.38 -64.75
C GLY A 70 0.06 -19.51 -63.79
N MET A 71 0.28 -19.99 -62.57
CA MET A 71 -0.78 -20.24 -61.58
C MET A 71 -1.03 -19.02 -60.68
N SER A 72 -2.21 -18.94 -60.07
CA SER A 72 -2.56 -17.85 -59.13
C SER A 72 -1.75 -17.94 -57.81
N ASN A 73 -1.51 -16.81 -57.14
CA ASN A 73 -0.93 -16.82 -55.79
C ASN A 73 -1.93 -17.41 -54.79
N HIS A 74 -1.44 -18.05 -53.72
CA HIS A 74 -2.20 -18.69 -52.63
C HIS A 74 -3.11 -19.87 -53.04
N THR A 75 -3.07 -20.27 -54.32
CA THR A 75 -3.74 -21.48 -54.82
C THR A 75 -2.95 -22.73 -54.42
N LEU A 76 -3.62 -23.89 -54.47
CA LEU A 76 -2.96 -25.18 -54.30
C LEU A 76 -2.42 -25.66 -55.65
N ALA A 77 -1.12 -25.96 -55.71
CA ALA A 77 -0.50 -26.62 -56.86
C ALA A 77 -0.30 -28.10 -56.55
N TYR A 78 -0.91 -28.96 -57.35
CA TYR A 78 -0.89 -30.41 -57.19
C TYR A 78 -0.09 -31.03 -58.34
N TYR A 79 0.97 -31.78 -58.04
CA TYR A 79 1.77 -32.45 -59.07
C TYR A 79 1.28 -33.87 -59.28
N ARG A 80 0.94 -34.21 -60.52
CA ARG A 80 0.49 -35.55 -60.87
C ARG A 80 0.68 -35.90 -62.34
N ASP A 81 0.99 -37.17 -62.61
CA ASP A 81 1.07 -37.77 -63.95
C ASP A 81 2.03 -36.97 -64.87
N GLY A 82 3.09 -36.40 -64.28
CA GLY A 82 4.09 -35.60 -64.96
C GLY A 82 3.69 -34.15 -65.23
N SER A 83 2.57 -33.68 -64.67
CA SER A 83 2.02 -32.33 -64.90
C SER A 83 1.58 -31.66 -63.60
N TRP A 84 1.55 -30.33 -63.59
CA TRP A 84 1.01 -29.56 -62.47
C TRP A 84 -0.43 -29.14 -62.75
N GLU A 85 -1.32 -29.40 -61.79
CA GLU A 85 -2.71 -28.95 -61.79
C GLU A 85 -2.91 -27.85 -60.73
N GLN A 86 -3.64 -26.80 -61.11
CA GLN A 86 -4.08 -25.75 -60.18
C GLN A 86 -5.43 -26.11 -59.57
N LEU A 87 -5.51 -26.11 -58.24
CA LEU A 87 -6.76 -26.24 -57.49
C LEU A 87 -7.08 -24.92 -56.77
N ASN A 88 -8.26 -24.36 -57.08
CA ASN A 88 -8.75 -23.12 -56.46
C ASN A 88 -9.46 -23.45 -55.14
N ALA A 89 -8.86 -23.06 -54.02
CA ALA A 89 -9.45 -23.25 -52.70
C ALA A 89 -10.71 -22.38 -52.52
N ARG A 90 -11.66 -22.88 -51.72
CA ARG A 90 -12.87 -22.14 -51.32
C ARG A 90 -12.83 -21.86 -49.83
N GLU A 91 -13.57 -20.85 -49.39
CA GLU A 91 -13.79 -20.57 -47.97
C GLU A 91 -14.17 -21.86 -47.20
N GLY A 92 -13.53 -22.08 -46.06
CA GLY A 92 -13.71 -23.24 -45.19
C GLY A 92 -12.85 -24.46 -45.54
N TRP A 93 -12.09 -24.44 -46.65
CA TRP A 93 -11.15 -25.51 -46.94
C TRP A 93 -10.05 -25.59 -45.88
N GLN A 94 -9.64 -26.81 -45.54
CA GLN A 94 -8.60 -27.07 -44.55
C GLN A 94 -7.41 -27.74 -45.21
N VAL A 95 -6.20 -27.33 -44.82
CA VAL A 95 -4.96 -27.94 -45.30
C VAL A 95 -3.98 -28.06 -44.13
N TRP A 96 -3.37 -29.23 -44.02
CA TRP A 96 -2.23 -29.44 -43.15
C TRP A 96 -0.95 -29.06 -43.89
N VAL A 97 -0.09 -28.24 -43.27
CA VAL A 97 1.21 -27.85 -43.84
C VAL A 97 2.29 -28.65 -43.13
N GLU A 98 2.90 -29.58 -43.86
CA GLU A 98 3.77 -30.62 -43.31
C GLU A 98 5.07 -30.07 -42.71
N ASP A 99 5.70 -29.09 -43.37
CA ASP A 99 6.96 -28.49 -42.93
C ASP A 99 6.81 -27.53 -41.73
N GLU A 100 5.58 -27.11 -41.42
CA GLU A 100 5.25 -26.19 -40.32
C GLU A 100 4.44 -26.85 -39.18
N ASP A 101 3.99 -28.11 -39.34
CA ASP A 101 3.15 -28.83 -38.37
C ASP A 101 1.87 -28.06 -37.98
N VAL A 102 1.24 -27.38 -38.96
CA VAL A 102 0.10 -26.46 -38.72
C VAL A 102 -1.10 -26.74 -39.62
N LEU A 103 -2.31 -26.57 -39.05
CA LEU A 103 -3.57 -26.60 -39.78
C LEU A 103 -3.99 -25.20 -40.21
N LEU A 104 -4.20 -24.99 -41.50
CA LEU A 104 -4.72 -23.75 -42.05
C LEU A 104 -6.15 -23.92 -42.55
N VAL A 105 -6.93 -22.83 -42.47
CA VAL A 105 -8.28 -22.72 -43.03
C VAL A 105 -8.27 -21.59 -44.07
N HIS A 106 -8.87 -21.82 -45.23
CA HIS A 106 -9.04 -20.77 -46.22
C HIS A 106 -10.23 -19.89 -45.84
N ASP A 107 -10.05 -18.58 -45.67
CA ASP A 107 -11.10 -17.64 -45.21
C ASP A 107 -11.90 -16.99 -46.37
N GLY A 108 -11.66 -17.45 -47.60
CA GLY A 108 -12.24 -16.89 -48.82
C GLY A 108 -11.32 -15.91 -49.54
N SER A 109 -10.30 -15.39 -48.86
CA SER A 109 -9.28 -14.50 -49.41
C SER A 109 -7.85 -15.05 -49.30
N GLY A 110 -7.57 -15.88 -48.30
CA GLY A 110 -6.27 -16.52 -48.10
C GLY A 110 -6.30 -17.63 -47.03
N TRP A 111 -5.13 -18.18 -46.71
CA TRP A 111 -4.97 -19.24 -45.71
C TRP A 111 -4.57 -18.68 -44.35
N THR A 112 -5.37 -18.96 -43.32
CA THR A 112 -5.20 -18.44 -41.95
C THR A 112 -5.18 -19.57 -40.91
N GLU A 113 -4.61 -19.31 -39.75
CA GLU A 113 -4.59 -20.24 -38.62
C GLU A 113 -5.83 -20.03 -37.73
N PRO A 114 -6.69 -21.05 -37.53
CA PRO A 114 -7.96 -20.87 -36.83
C PRO A 114 -7.86 -20.75 -35.30
N LEU A 115 -6.68 -21.01 -34.71
CA LEU A 115 -6.51 -21.12 -33.24
C LEU A 115 -5.57 -20.08 -32.62
N SER A 116 -4.77 -19.36 -33.40
CA SER A 116 -3.84 -18.34 -32.88
C SER A 116 -4.55 -17.05 -32.43
N GLU A 117 -5.79 -16.80 -32.89
CA GLU A 117 -6.54 -15.58 -32.56
C GLU A 117 -7.58 -15.71 -31.45
N ARG A 118 -7.78 -16.91 -30.86
CA ARG A 118 -8.84 -17.17 -29.86
C ARG A 118 -8.55 -16.61 -28.45
N VAL A 119 -7.55 -15.76 -28.27
CA VAL A 119 -7.25 -15.12 -26.97
C VAL A 119 -8.15 -13.91 -26.67
N ASN A 120 -8.82 -13.30 -27.66
CA ASN A 120 -9.44 -11.99 -27.43
C ASN A 120 -10.96 -11.96 -27.66
N ARG A 121 -11.74 -12.57 -26.78
CA ARG A 121 -13.16 -12.22 -26.64
C ARG A 121 -13.42 -11.65 -25.24
N ALA A 122 -13.89 -10.41 -25.19
CA ALA A 122 -14.26 -9.75 -23.95
C ALA A 122 -15.40 -10.53 -23.26
N GLY A 123 -15.21 -10.86 -21.98
CA GLY A 123 -16.24 -11.49 -21.13
C GLY A 123 -16.04 -12.97 -20.81
N ASP A 124 -14.98 -13.63 -21.31
CA ASP A 124 -14.69 -15.01 -20.93
C ASP A 124 -13.97 -15.07 -19.57
N THR A 125 -14.55 -15.80 -18.61
CA THR A 125 -13.91 -16.12 -17.32
C THR A 125 -12.88 -17.23 -17.54
N MET A 126 -11.60 -16.93 -17.37
CA MET A 126 -10.57 -17.96 -17.40
C MET A 126 -10.47 -18.68 -16.06
N THR A 127 -10.66 -20.00 -16.07
CA THR A 127 -10.32 -20.88 -14.95
C THR A 127 -8.98 -21.54 -15.23
N GLY A 128 -7.88 -20.88 -14.83
CA GLY A 128 -6.52 -21.41 -14.97
C GLY A 128 -5.44 -20.34 -14.77
N PRO A 129 -4.18 -20.73 -14.51
CA PRO A 129 -3.08 -19.77 -14.38
C PRO A 129 -2.74 -19.14 -15.72
N LEU A 130 -2.79 -17.81 -15.80
CA LEU A 130 -2.25 -17.04 -16.91
C LEU A 130 -0.71 -17.08 -16.83
N THR A 131 -0.06 -17.77 -17.76
CA THR A 131 1.40 -17.78 -17.88
C THR A 131 1.79 -16.86 -19.02
N LEU A 132 2.47 -15.75 -18.72
CA LEU A 132 2.98 -14.83 -19.72
C LEU A 132 4.44 -15.21 -20.02
N ALA A 133 4.84 -15.18 -21.29
CA ALA A 133 6.26 -15.19 -21.65
C ALA A 133 6.97 -14.04 -20.94
N SER A 134 8.23 -14.24 -20.53
CA SER A 134 9.10 -13.46 -19.62
C SER A 134 9.17 -11.92 -19.79
N GLY A 135 8.04 -11.23 -19.84
CA GLY A 135 7.91 -9.79 -20.01
C GLY A 135 7.00 -9.16 -18.96
N PRO A 136 7.02 -7.83 -18.85
CA PRO A 136 6.21 -7.12 -17.86
C PRO A 136 4.71 -7.27 -18.17
N PHE A 137 3.95 -7.69 -17.17
CA PHE A 137 2.50 -7.63 -17.19
C PHE A 137 2.05 -6.22 -16.81
N SER A 138 1.56 -5.45 -17.78
CA SER A 138 0.95 -4.14 -17.53
C SER A 138 -0.56 -4.22 -17.74
N VAL A 139 -1.35 -3.93 -16.69
CA VAL A 139 -2.79 -3.71 -16.84
C VAL A 139 -3.01 -2.23 -17.16
N ALA A 140 -3.51 -1.96 -18.36
CA ALA A 140 -4.01 -0.63 -18.71
C ALA A 140 -5.46 -0.51 -18.19
N GLY A 141 -5.71 0.43 -17.29
CA GLY A 141 -7.02 0.64 -16.65
C GLY A 141 -7.03 0.23 -15.17
N ASN A 142 -7.61 1.09 -14.34
CA ASN A 142 -7.34 1.26 -12.90
C ASN A 142 -7.72 0.11 -11.93
N LEU A 143 -7.79 -1.18 -12.32
CA LEU A 143 -8.16 -2.21 -11.35
C LEU A 143 -7.64 -3.63 -11.63
N LEU A 144 -6.82 -4.16 -10.72
CA LEU A 144 -6.61 -5.58 -10.49
C LEU A 144 -7.53 -6.03 -9.35
N SER A 145 -8.64 -6.72 -9.64
CA SER A 145 -9.52 -7.29 -8.61
C SER A 145 -9.49 -8.82 -8.61
N ALA A 146 -9.09 -9.43 -7.49
CA ALA A 146 -9.24 -10.88 -7.30
C ALA A 146 -10.63 -11.19 -6.74
N GLY A 147 -11.34 -12.16 -7.32
CA GLY A 147 -12.70 -12.53 -6.92
C GLY A 147 -12.87 -13.02 -5.48
N SER A 148 -11.77 -13.36 -4.80
CA SER A 148 -11.71 -13.71 -3.37
C SER A 148 -10.95 -12.70 -2.51
N GLY A 149 -10.66 -11.50 -3.05
CA GLY A 149 -10.08 -10.38 -2.31
C GLY A 149 -8.60 -10.54 -1.92
N ARG A 150 -7.88 -11.52 -2.50
CA ARG A 150 -6.44 -11.72 -2.23
C ARG A 150 -5.63 -11.54 -3.51
N VAL A 151 -4.77 -10.53 -3.52
CA VAL A 151 -3.66 -10.39 -4.47
C VAL A 151 -2.39 -10.72 -3.71
N ALA A 152 -1.67 -11.76 -4.13
CA ALA A 152 -0.42 -12.19 -3.53
C ALA A 152 0.74 -11.92 -4.49
N VAL A 153 1.82 -11.33 -3.99
CA VAL A 153 3.11 -11.21 -4.69
C VAL A 153 4.06 -12.21 -4.03
N GLY A 154 4.61 -13.12 -4.82
CA GLY A 154 5.51 -14.18 -4.35
C GLY A 154 6.57 -14.49 -5.41
N ALA A 155 7.71 -15.03 -4.98
CA ALA A 155 8.78 -15.48 -5.84
C ALA A 155 9.04 -16.95 -5.53
N ASP A 156 9.03 -17.80 -6.56
CA ASP A 156 9.17 -19.26 -6.42
C ASP A 156 10.64 -19.72 -6.53
N THR A 157 11.58 -18.81 -6.26
CA THR A 157 13.02 -19.09 -6.33
C THR A 157 13.71 -18.60 -5.07
N VAL A 158 14.65 -19.39 -4.58
CA VAL A 158 15.32 -19.21 -3.28
C VAL A 158 16.17 -17.92 -3.21
N ASP A 159 16.48 -17.33 -4.37
CA ASP A 159 17.36 -16.16 -4.51
C ASP A 159 16.63 -14.87 -4.94
N THR A 160 15.29 -14.87 -5.03
CA THR A 160 14.53 -13.69 -5.45
C THR A 160 13.63 -13.17 -4.33
N ILE A 161 13.80 -11.90 -3.97
CA ILE A 161 12.90 -11.23 -3.02
C ILE A 161 11.59 -10.91 -3.75
N ALA A 162 10.47 -11.46 -3.28
CA ALA A 162 9.15 -10.98 -3.63
C ALA A 162 8.88 -9.65 -2.92
N SER A 163 9.22 -8.53 -3.55
CA SER A 163 8.92 -7.20 -3.01
C SER A 163 7.65 -6.64 -3.65
N PHE A 164 6.65 -6.31 -2.82
CA PHE A 164 5.59 -5.39 -3.21
C PHE A 164 6.13 -3.97 -3.02
N THR A 165 6.68 -3.40 -4.09
CA THR A 165 7.29 -2.06 -4.08
C THR A 165 6.33 -1.04 -4.70
N VAL A 166 5.95 -0.02 -3.95
CA VAL A 166 5.27 1.18 -4.47
C VAL A 166 6.35 2.21 -4.78
N GLU A 167 6.72 2.35 -6.05
CA GLU A 167 7.77 3.30 -6.47
C GLU A 167 7.22 4.67 -6.88
N ARG A 168 7.97 5.70 -6.46
CA ARG A 168 7.75 7.15 -6.59
C ARG A 168 6.71 7.63 -7.61
N SER A 169 5.59 8.05 -7.05
CA SER A 169 4.82 9.24 -7.45
C SER A 169 4.53 10.04 -6.18
N GLN A 170 4.50 11.38 -6.26
CA GLN A 170 4.38 12.27 -5.09
C GLN A 170 3.08 12.10 -4.25
N LEU A 171 2.21 11.17 -4.63
CA LEU A 171 0.87 10.96 -4.09
C LEU A 171 0.53 9.47 -3.86
N GLU A 172 1.46 8.54 -4.07
CA GLU A 172 1.12 7.11 -3.99
C GLU A 172 1.18 6.60 -2.55
N THR A 173 0.02 6.15 -2.09
CA THR A 173 -0.26 5.71 -0.73
C THR A 173 -0.77 4.27 -0.79
N LEU A 174 -0.16 3.34 -0.06
CA LEU A 174 -0.72 2.00 0.08
C LEU A 174 -1.84 2.04 1.12
N LEU A 175 -3.08 1.82 0.68
CA LEU A 175 -4.25 1.73 1.56
C LEU A 175 -4.48 0.27 1.96
N ILE A 176 -4.31 -0.07 3.24
CA ILE A 176 -4.63 -1.38 3.81
C ILE A 176 -5.81 -1.22 4.78
N GLY A 177 -6.98 -1.70 4.38
CA GLY A 177 -8.22 -1.66 5.17
C GLY A 177 -9.47 -1.86 4.32
N PRO A 178 -10.63 -2.20 4.91
CA PRO A 178 -11.89 -2.27 4.17
C PRO A 178 -12.19 -0.88 3.57
N HIS A 179 -12.46 -0.85 2.26
CA HIS A 179 -12.97 0.32 1.56
C HIS A 179 -14.34 -0.04 1.00
N TYR A 180 -15.42 0.38 1.66
CA TYR A 180 -16.76 0.30 1.08
C TYR A 180 -16.88 1.42 0.03
N ASN A 181 -16.93 1.03 -1.25
CA ASN A 181 -17.12 1.95 -2.36
C ASN A 181 -18.61 2.00 -2.73
N ASP A 182 -19.48 2.44 -1.81
CA ASP A 182 -20.93 2.55 -2.02
C ASP A 182 -21.38 3.96 -2.44
N GLY A 183 -20.44 4.85 -2.78
CA GLY A 183 -20.76 6.24 -3.13
C GLY A 183 -21.25 7.06 -1.94
N VAL A 184 -21.26 6.50 -0.73
CA VAL A 184 -21.51 7.23 0.51
C VAL A 184 -20.16 7.57 1.13
N ALA A 185 -19.94 8.87 1.32
CA ALA A 185 -18.76 9.38 1.99
C ALA A 185 -18.73 8.80 3.42
N TYR A 186 -17.79 7.86 3.63
CA TYR A 186 -17.32 7.39 4.93
C TYR A 186 -18.40 6.72 5.81
N ASN A 187 -18.31 5.40 6.00
CA ASN A 187 -19.12 4.68 7.00
C ASN A 187 -18.43 4.65 8.38
N THR A 188 -19.22 4.67 9.44
CA THR A 188 -18.76 4.73 10.83
C THR A 188 -18.14 3.38 11.24
N GLY A 189 -16.81 3.23 11.13
CA GLY A 189 -16.13 1.99 11.55
C GLY A 189 -14.87 1.62 10.77
N ASP A 190 -14.65 2.23 9.61
CA ASP A 190 -13.46 1.94 8.80
C ASP A 190 -12.19 2.43 9.49
N VAL A 191 -11.23 1.52 9.67
CA VAL A 191 -9.85 1.82 10.08
C VAL A 191 -8.98 1.76 8.85
N ARG A 192 -8.34 2.87 8.51
CA ARG A 192 -7.39 2.95 7.38
C ARG A 192 -5.98 2.95 7.92
N LEU A 193 -5.17 1.98 7.50
CA LEU A 193 -3.72 2.05 7.63
C LEU A 193 -3.13 2.45 6.28
N THR A 194 -2.46 3.59 6.30
CA THR A 194 -1.70 4.12 5.17
C THR A 194 -0.23 4.02 5.49
N VAL A 195 0.55 3.42 4.60
CA VAL A 195 2.02 3.46 4.63
C VAL A 195 2.49 4.03 3.29
N GLY A 196 3.20 5.15 3.31
CA GLY A 196 3.64 5.82 2.10
C GLY A 196 4.27 7.18 2.38
N ALA A 197 4.23 8.07 1.39
CA ALA A 197 4.68 9.45 1.55
C ALA A 197 3.59 10.43 1.11
N TRP A 198 3.36 11.48 1.89
CA TRP A 198 2.49 12.59 1.52
C TRP A 198 3.33 13.86 1.36
N SER A 199 3.25 14.52 0.21
CA SER A 199 4.09 15.70 -0.09
C SER A 199 5.60 15.47 0.14
N GLY A 200 6.09 14.24 -0.10
CA GLY A 200 7.49 13.86 0.13
C GLY A 200 7.87 13.50 1.57
N THR A 201 6.92 13.53 2.51
CA THR A 201 7.14 13.16 3.92
C THR A 201 6.73 11.70 4.13
N PRO A 202 7.65 10.79 4.50
CA PRO A 202 7.30 9.40 4.78
C PRO A 202 6.46 9.34 6.06
N GLN A 203 5.32 8.65 6.00
CA GLN A 203 4.37 8.58 7.09
C GLN A 203 3.60 7.26 7.16
N ILE A 204 3.25 6.89 8.39
CA ILE A 204 2.22 5.92 8.72
C ILE A 204 1.01 6.71 9.22
N PHE A 205 -0.12 6.58 8.55
CA PHE A 205 -1.35 7.29 8.91
C PHE A 205 -2.46 6.31 9.29
N LEU A 206 -3.06 6.57 10.43
CA LEU A 206 -4.15 5.80 11.01
C LEU A 206 -5.35 6.71 11.21
N ALA A 207 -6.43 6.48 10.46
CA ALA A 207 -7.65 7.26 10.59
C ALA A 207 -8.90 6.41 10.70
N ARG A 208 -9.88 6.96 11.43
CA ARG A 208 -11.28 6.53 11.46
C ARG A 208 -12.11 7.63 10.83
N ASN A 209 -13.16 7.26 10.11
CA ASN A 209 -14.12 8.24 9.59
C ASN A 209 -14.55 9.29 10.64
N GLY A 210 -14.54 10.57 10.25
CA GLY A 210 -15.01 11.69 11.06
C GLY A 210 -14.07 12.08 12.19
N VAL A 211 -12.94 11.38 12.34
CA VAL A 211 -11.92 11.65 13.35
C VAL A 211 -10.61 11.88 12.60
N SER A 212 -9.97 13.04 12.81
CA SER A 212 -8.65 13.26 12.23
C SER A 212 -7.68 12.24 12.82
N GLY A 213 -6.90 11.60 11.94
CA GLY A 213 -6.10 10.45 12.31
C GLY A 213 -4.86 10.77 13.14
N ILE A 214 -4.17 9.72 13.57
CA ILE A 214 -2.82 9.79 14.12
C ILE A 214 -1.83 9.58 12.96
N VAL A 215 -0.85 10.47 12.84
CA VAL A 215 0.25 10.34 11.89
C VAL A 215 1.54 10.06 12.67
N LEU A 216 2.27 9.03 12.25
CA LEU A 216 3.68 8.84 12.57
C LEU A 216 4.48 9.22 11.33
N LYS A 217 5.31 10.26 11.39
CA LYS A 217 6.05 10.75 10.23
C LYS A 217 7.51 11.07 10.55
N VAL A 218 8.34 11.14 9.52
CA VAL A 218 9.65 11.79 9.61
C VAL A 218 9.56 13.14 8.91
N ASP A 219 9.74 14.23 9.66
CA ASP A 219 9.64 15.59 9.10
C ASP A 219 10.80 15.93 8.14
N GLY A 220 10.72 17.09 7.48
CA GLY A 220 11.77 17.54 6.55
C GLY A 220 13.15 17.79 7.19
N SER A 221 13.23 17.77 8.53
CA SER A 221 14.48 17.87 9.30
C SER A 221 14.97 16.50 9.81
N GLY A 222 14.29 15.40 9.48
CA GLY A 222 14.66 14.06 9.93
C GLY A 222 14.17 13.70 11.33
N ASN A 223 13.29 14.50 11.95
CA ASN A 223 12.75 14.20 13.28
C ASN A 223 11.62 13.19 13.19
N PHE A 224 11.51 12.30 14.18
CA PHE A 224 10.32 11.45 14.33
C PHE A 224 9.21 12.24 15.01
N VAL A 225 8.02 12.26 14.40
CA VAL A 225 6.89 13.09 14.83
C VAL A 225 5.64 12.23 15.01
N LEU A 226 4.97 12.43 16.14
CA LEU A 226 3.58 12.06 16.35
C LEU A 226 2.69 13.28 16.11
N GLU A 227 1.75 13.16 15.19
CA GLU A 227 0.75 14.18 14.89
C GLU A 227 -0.64 13.64 15.18
N SER A 228 -1.51 14.49 15.70
CA SER A 228 -2.93 14.20 15.89
C SER A 228 -3.74 15.43 15.49
N ASN A 229 -4.83 15.23 14.76
CA ASN A 229 -5.69 16.31 14.30
C ASN A 229 -4.95 17.42 13.53
N GLY A 230 -3.96 17.07 12.72
CA GLY A 230 -3.15 18.04 11.97
C GLY A 230 -2.17 18.85 12.83
N THR A 231 -2.02 18.51 14.11
CA THR A 231 -1.14 19.20 15.05
C THR A 231 -0.08 18.25 15.58
N GLU A 232 1.18 18.65 15.49
CA GLU A 232 2.30 17.89 16.05
C GLU A 232 2.18 17.90 17.58
N CYS A 233 2.05 16.71 18.18
CA CYS A 233 1.91 16.55 19.62
C CYS A 233 3.20 16.12 20.30
N LEU A 234 4.09 15.42 19.60
CA LEU A 234 5.37 15.00 20.15
C LEU A 234 6.41 14.89 19.04
N VAL A 235 7.61 15.42 19.28
CA VAL A 235 8.71 15.43 18.32
C VAL A 235 9.98 14.95 18.99
N ALA A 236 10.57 13.86 18.46
CA ALA A 236 11.90 13.39 18.84
C ALA A 236 12.93 14.04 17.91
N ARG A 237 13.69 15.01 18.44
CA ARG A 237 14.58 15.88 17.68
C ARG A 237 16.01 15.35 17.64
N GLY A 238 16.41 14.79 16.50
CA GLY A 238 17.81 14.41 16.22
C GLY A 238 18.52 13.62 17.32
N GLY A 239 17.80 12.81 18.11
CA GLY A 239 18.34 12.07 19.26
C GLY A 239 18.71 12.91 20.49
N THR A 240 18.41 14.22 20.48
CA THR A 240 18.82 15.17 21.54
C THR A 240 17.71 15.54 22.51
N ALA A 241 16.46 15.58 22.04
CA ALA A 241 15.34 16.03 22.85
C ALA A 241 14.03 15.38 22.41
N LEU A 242 13.15 15.20 23.39
CA LEU A 242 11.73 14.93 23.17
C LEU A 242 10.95 16.19 23.54
N THR A 243 10.30 16.81 22.57
CA THR A 243 9.64 18.11 22.76
C THR A 243 8.16 18.07 22.35
N PRO A 244 7.30 18.91 22.95
CA PRO A 244 6.00 19.17 22.36
C PRO A 244 6.15 19.72 20.94
N GLY A 245 5.21 19.40 20.05
CA GLY A 245 5.24 19.89 18.66
C GLY A 245 4.86 21.37 18.54
N THR A 246 4.18 21.92 19.56
CA THR A 246 3.84 23.35 19.63
C THR A 246 4.22 23.92 20.99
N ALA A 247 4.55 25.22 21.02
CA ALA A 247 4.88 25.89 22.28
C ALA A 247 3.62 26.11 23.13
N ALA A 248 3.73 25.85 24.44
CA ALA A 248 2.75 26.26 25.46
C ALA A 248 1.28 25.86 25.22
N GLY A 249 1.03 24.60 24.84
CA GLY A 249 -0.34 24.07 24.65
C GLY A 249 -0.53 22.59 24.97
N GLN A 250 0.51 21.91 25.47
CA GLN A 250 0.51 20.46 25.70
C GLN A 250 0.95 20.16 27.14
N HIS A 251 0.30 19.19 27.77
CA HIS A 251 0.57 18.76 29.14
C HIS A 251 1.21 17.38 29.17
N LEU A 252 2.07 17.12 30.17
CA LEU A 252 2.57 15.79 30.49
C LEU A 252 1.71 15.20 31.63
N GLY A 253 0.69 14.43 31.26
CA GLY A 253 -0.30 13.88 32.19
C GLY A 253 -1.47 14.83 32.50
N SER A 254 -2.42 14.35 33.30
CA SER A 254 -3.60 15.10 33.77
C SER A 254 -4.05 14.61 35.16
N ALA A 255 -5.02 15.29 35.78
CA ALA A 255 -5.55 14.87 37.08
C ALA A 255 -6.17 13.44 37.06
N SER A 256 -6.73 13.03 35.93
CA SER A 256 -7.31 11.68 35.75
C SER A 256 -6.28 10.65 35.27
N TYR A 257 -5.17 11.10 34.67
CA TYR A 257 -4.12 10.25 34.12
C TYR A 257 -2.73 10.81 34.53
N PRO A 258 -2.37 10.73 35.82
CA PRO A 258 -1.07 11.19 36.31
C PRO A 258 0.03 10.16 36.00
N TRP A 259 1.27 10.62 35.97
CA TRP A 259 2.45 9.76 36.03
C TRP A 259 2.79 9.45 37.49
N ASP A 260 3.20 8.23 37.77
CA ASP A 260 3.60 7.83 39.13
C ASP A 260 4.91 8.51 39.55
N GLU A 261 5.90 8.58 38.65
CA GLU A 261 7.23 9.16 38.91
C GLU A 261 7.85 9.74 37.63
N VAL A 262 8.76 10.72 37.81
CA VAL A 262 9.59 11.28 36.74
C VAL A 262 11.07 11.21 37.17
N HIS A 263 11.84 10.32 36.54
CA HIS A 263 13.28 10.19 36.80
C HIS A 263 14.08 11.21 36.00
N THR A 264 14.85 12.05 36.68
CA THR A 264 15.70 13.09 36.05
C THR A 264 17.09 13.12 36.70
N GLN A 265 18.13 13.44 35.92
CA GLN A 265 19.48 13.62 36.45
C GLN A 265 19.72 15.06 36.97
N GLY A 266 19.04 16.05 36.39
CA GLY A 266 19.04 17.44 36.84
C GLY A 266 17.63 17.90 37.21
N GLY A 267 17.51 19.03 37.91
CA GLY A 267 16.22 19.59 38.30
C GLY A 267 15.36 20.04 37.10
N VAL A 268 14.05 20.16 37.33
CA VAL A 268 13.10 20.69 36.35
C VAL A 268 13.34 22.19 36.17
N ILE A 269 13.46 22.64 34.92
CA ILE A 269 13.60 24.06 34.59
C ILE A 269 12.21 24.69 34.44
N THR A 270 11.87 25.62 35.33
CA THR A 270 10.68 26.46 35.22
C THR A 270 11.07 27.84 34.70
N THR A 271 10.72 28.14 33.45
CA THR A 271 11.03 29.45 32.83
C THR A 271 10.32 30.59 33.57
N SER A 272 11.10 31.57 34.02
CA SER A 272 10.62 32.69 34.84
C SER A 272 11.29 34.00 34.42
N ASP A 273 11.19 34.36 33.14
CA ASP A 273 11.76 35.59 32.60
C ASP A 273 10.92 36.82 32.99
N ALA A 274 11.57 37.96 33.28
CA ALA A 274 10.87 39.19 33.64
C ALA A 274 10.01 39.76 32.51
N ARG A 275 10.41 39.53 31.24
CA ARG A 275 9.70 40.03 30.04
C ARG A 275 8.35 39.36 29.83
N THR A 276 8.13 38.20 30.44
CA THR A 276 6.87 37.44 30.36
C THR A 276 5.97 37.71 31.57
N LYS A 277 6.27 38.71 32.41
CA LYS A 277 5.54 39.03 33.64
C LYS A 277 5.05 40.48 33.65
N ARG A 278 3.97 40.71 34.39
CA ARG A 278 3.41 42.03 34.69
C ARG A 278 3.09 42.12 36.19
N ASP A 279 2.88 43.33 36.68
CA ASP A 279 2.38 43.60 38.04
C ASP A 279 3.20 42.92 39.16
N VAL A 280 4.53 42.91 39.01
CA VAL A 280 5.42 42.24 39.96
C VAL A 280 5.46 42.99 41.29
N THR A 281 4.91 42.39 42.34
CA THR A 281 4.90 42.90 43.71
C THR A 281 5.58 41.93 44.68
N ALA A 282 5.77 42.36 45.93
CA ALA A 282 6.32 41.50 46.99
C ALA A 282 5.39 40.31 47.29
N CYS A 283 5.96 39.20 47.77
CA CYS A 283 5.20 37.99 48.07
C CYS A 283 4.17 38.26 49.19
N PRO A 284 2.86 37.99 48.97
CA PRO A 284 1.83 38.24 49.97
C PRO A 284 1.78 37.16 51.06
N LEU A 285 2.47 36.03 50.86
CA LEU A 285 2.55 34.93 51.81
C LEU A 285 3.95 34.92 52.44
N ALA A 286 4.02 34.98 53.77
CA ALA A 286 5.28 35.04 54.51
C ALA A 286 5.18 34.20 55.81
N LEU A 287 5.75 34.69 56.91
CA LEU A 287 5.91 33.89 58.13
C LEU A 287 4.60 33.38 58.71
N ASP A 288 3.55 34.21 58.76
CA ASP A 288 2.26 33.80 59.34
C ASP A 288 1.59 32.69 58.52
N PHE A 289 1.70 32.72 57.20
CA PHE A 289 1.23 31.64 56.33
C PHE A 289 2.03 30.35 56.58
N VAL A 290 3.37 30.42 56.59
CA VAL A 290 4.19 29.22 56.82
C VAL A 290 3.91 28.61 58.19
N ARG A 291 3.63 29.42 59.21
CA ARG A 291 3.28 28.97 60.56
C ARG A 291 1.89 28.36 60.68
N SER A 292 0.95 28.70 59.79
CA SER A 292 -0.39 28.11 59.79
C SER A 292 -0.44 26.75 59.07
N LEU A 293 0.56 26.42 58.25
CA LEU A 293 0.65 25.14 57.57
C LEU A 293 0.84 23.97 58.55
N ARG A 294 0.19 22.84 58.24
CA ARG A 294 0.31 21.58 58.99
C ARG A 294 0.99 20.51 58.15
N PRO A 295 2.29 20.23 58.36
CA PRO A 295 2.94 19.07 57.77
C PRO A 295 2.33 17.76 58.29
N VAL A 296 2.21 16.76 57.42
CA VAL A 296 1.66 15.45 57.73
C VAL A 296 2.54 14.33 57.16
N ALA A 297 2.40 13.14 57.75
CA ALA A 297 2.93 11.90 57.21
C ALA A 297 1.75 10.97 56.88
N TYR A 298 1.78 10.29 55.74
CA TYR A 298 0.66 9.49 55.26
C TYR A 298 1.11 8.33 54.36
N LEU A 299 0.24 7.33 54.24
CA LEU A 299 0.24 6.33 53.17
C LEU A 299 -0.89 6.69 52.20
N ARG A 300 -0.74 6.38 50.92
CA ARG A 300 -1.82 6.53 49.95
C ARG A 300 -2.81 5.38 50.11
N GLU A 301 -4.06 5.64 49.78
CA GLU A 301 -5.06 4.58 49.72
C GLU A 301 -4.65 3.57 48.62
N GLY A 302 -4.55 2.30 49.00
CA GLY A 302 -4.07 1.23 48.12
C GLY A 302 -2.58 0.88 48.27
N ASP A 303 -1.82 1.63 49.08
CA ASP A 303 -0.45 1.26 49.42
C ASP A 303 -0.41 -0.05 50.24
N GLU A 304 0.63 -0.86 50.04
CA GLU A 304 0.91 -2.04 50.86
C GLU A 304 1.32 -1.65 52.28
N ASP A 305 1.17 -2.57 53.25
CA ASP A 305 1.51 -2.35 54.66
C ASP A 305 2.99 -1.98 54.89
N ASN A 306 3.88 -2.31 53.94
CA ASN A 306 5.32 -2.02 54.00
C ASN A 306 5.73 -0.76 53.21
N ALA A 307 4.78 -0.05 52.60
CA ALA A 307 5.08 1.04 51.70
C ALA A 307 5.81 2.18 52.43
N PRO A 308 6.73 2.91 51.75
CA PRO A 308 7.39 4.05 52.35
C PRO A 308 6.39 5.14 52.74
N VAL A 309 6.43 5.56 54.01
CA VAL A 309 5.62 6.68 54.50
C VAL A 309 5.99 7.96 53.76
N GLN A 310 4.99 8.59 53.16
CA GLN A 310 5.13 9.87 52.47
C GLN A 310 5.02 11.01 53.47
N THR A 311 5.70 12.12 53.20
CA THR A 311 5.58 13.36 53.99
C THR A 311 5.20 14.53 53.09
N GLY A 312 4.35 15.42 53.59
CA GLY A 312 3.85 16.53 52.78
C GLY A 312 2.75 17.32 53.47
N PHE A 313 1.85 17.87 52.66
CA PHE A 313 0.70 18.65 53.11
C PHE A 313 -0.60 18.11 52.52
N ILE A 314 -1.70 18.28 53.26
CA ILE A 314 -3.06 18.06 52.74
C ILE A 314 -3.48 19.33 51.98
N ALA A 315 -3.89 19.19 50.72
CA ALA A 315 -4.21 20.32 49.85
C ALA A 315 -5.33 21.23 50.43
N GLN A 316 -6.36 20.62 51.02
CA GLN A 316 -7.47 21.31 51.67
C GLN A 316 -7.02 22.10 52.91
N ASP A 317 -6.03 21.61 53.65
CA ASP A 317 -5.49 22.31 54.83
C ASP A 317 -4.69 23.55 54.40
N VAL A 318 -3.93 23.43 53.31
CA VAL A 318 -3.24 24.58 52.69
C VAL A 318 -4.25 25.62 52.23
N ALA A 319 -5.31 25.20 51.53
CA ALA A 319 -6.35 26.11 51.04
C ALA A 319 -7.02 26.91 52.17
N ARG A 320 -7.35 26.24 53.30
CA ARG A 320 -7.89 26.89 54.49
C ARG A 320 -6.93 27.85 55.18
N SER A 321 -5.63 27.68 54.95
CA SER A 321 -4.57 28.51 55.51
C SER A 321 -4.32 29.79 54.70
N LEU A 322 -4.90 29.91 53.50
CA LEU A 322 -4.74 31.09 52.65
C LEU A 322 -5.50 32.30 53.22
N PRO A 323 -4.85 33.47 53.34
CA PRO A 323 -5.48 34.65 53.90
C PRO A 323 -6.54 35.22 52.96
N GLY A 324 -7.70 35.60 53.50
CA GLY A 324 -8.69 36.41 52.79
C GLY A 324 -9.21 35.84 51.47
N GLY A 325 -9.18 34.51 51.29
CA GLY A 325 -9.59 33.88 50.03
C GLY A 325 -8.64 34.13 48.86
N LEU A 326 -7.35 34.40 49.13
CA LEU A 326 -6.33 34.61 48.11
C LEU A 326 -6.31 33.45 47.10
N SER A 327 -6.54 33.77 45.82
CA SER A 327 -6.29 32.81 44.73
C SER A 327 -4.79 32.69 44.51
N TRP A 328 -4.23 31.51 44.79
CA TRP A 328 -2.79 31.27 44.77
C TRP A 328 -2.45 30.01 43.99
N ALA A 329 -1.51 30.12 43.04
CA ALA A 329 -1.14 29.05 42.10
C ALA A 329 -0.50 27.81 42.76
N GLY A 330 -0.08 27.90 44.02
CA GLY A 330 0.45 26.75 44.76
C GLY A 330 -0.61 25.73 45.18
N TRP A 331 -1.88 26.13 45.21
CA TRP A 331 -3.03 25.25 45.40
C TRP A 331 -3.81 25.13 44.08
N MET A 332 -4.15 23.90 43.71
CA MET A 332 -4.77 23.57 42.43
C MET A 332 -6.11 22.87 42.65
N THR A 333 -7.14 23.36 41.96
CA THR A 333 -8.40 22.64 41.74
C THR A 333 -8.50 22.31 40.25
N PRO A 334 -8.92 21.09 39.86
CA PRO A 334 -9.06 20.73 38.44
C PRO A 334 -10.13 21.55 37.73
N ASP A 335 -11.19 21.90 38.46
CA ASP A 335 -12.30 22.73 38.03
C ASP A 335 -12.72 23.62 39.22
N PRO A 336 -12.75 24.97 39.08
CA PRO A 336 -13.24 25.87 40.12
C PRO A 336 -14.71 25.66 40.50
N ASP A 337 -15.51 25.11 39.60
CA ASP A 337 -16.94 24.84 39.79
C ASP A 337 -17.22 23.44 40.36
N ASP A 338 -16.22 22.55 40.36
CA ASP A 338 -16.28 21.22 40.99
C ASP A 338 -15.61 21.23 42.37
N THR A 339 -16.41 21.50 43.40
CA THR A 339 -15.94 21.50 44.80
C THR A 339 -15.51 20.13 45.31
N ASP A 340 -15.89 19.04 44.62
CA ASP A 340 -15.56 17.66 44.96
C ASP A 340 -14.35 17.12 44.15
N GLY A 341 -13.81 17.93 43.24
CA GLY A 341 -12.66 17.60 42.42
C GLY A 341 -11.37 17.38 43.23
N ARG A 342 -10.51 16.48 42.74
CA ARG A 342 -9.21 16.16 43.38
C ARG A 342 -8.31 17.40 43.43
N GLN A 343 -8.05 17.89 44.63
CA GLN A 343 -7.16 19.04 44.84
C GLN A 343 -5.68 18.63 44.82
N GLY A 344 -4.81 19.52 44.35
CA GLY A 344 -3.37 19.31 44.25
C GLY A 344 -2.56 20.48 44.79
N LEU A 345 -1.26 20.24 45.01
CA LEU A 345 -0.30 21.25 45.43
C LEU A 345 0.87 21.33 44.45
N ARG A 346 1.30 22.55 44.11
CA ARG A 346 2.57 22.80 43.45
C ARG A 346 3.62 23.09 44.51
N TYR A 347 4.41 22.09 44.88
CA TYR A 347 5.39 22.21 45.97
C TYR A 347 6.45 23.28 45.73
N ASP A 348 6.82 23.53 44.47
CA ASP A 348 7.76 24.59 44.08
C ASP A 348 7.21 26.01 44.37
N ALA A 349 5.89 26.18 44.37
CA ALA A 349 5.28 27.47 44.68
C ALA A 349 5.53 27.92 46.13
N PHE A 350 5.79 26.97 47.06
CA PHE A 350 6.10 27.27 48.46
C PHE A 350 7.48 27.89 48.67
N ILE A 351 8.38 27.82 47.68
CA ILE A 351 9.75 28.36 47.81
C ILE A 351 9.71 29.87 48.09
N ALA A 352 8.91 30.64 47.35
CA ALA A 352 8.85 32.10 47.54
C ALA A 352 8.29 32.49 48.93
N PRO A 353 7.16 31.91 49.41
CA PRO A 353 6.68 32.13 50.78
C PRO A 353 7.69 31.72 51.86
N LEU A 354 8.41 30.62 51.67
CA LEU A 354 9.46 30.17 52.61
C LEU A 354 10.62 31.18 52.67
N VAL A 355 11.08 31.68 51.53
CA VAL A 355 12.12 32.73 51.48
C VAL A 355 11.63 34.00 52.18
N ALA A 356 10.40 34.44 51.90
CA ALA A 356 9.81 35.61 52.55
C ALA A 356 9.67 35.43 54.07
N ALA A 357 9.24 34.25 54.52
CA ALA A 357 9.15 33.91 55.94
C ALA A 357 10.52 33.92 56.64
N VAL A 358 11.56 33.41 55.99
CA VAL A 358 12.93 33.42 56.52
C VAL A 358 13.48 34.84 56.61
N GLN A 359 13.25 35.67 55.59
CA GLN A 359 13.64 37.08 55.60
C GLN A 359 12.96 37.83 56.75
N GLU A 360 11.65 37.66 56.91
CA GLU A 360 10.89 38.27 58.00
C GLU A 360 11.35 37.78 59.39
N LEU A 361 11.66 36.48 59.51
CA LEU A 361 12.20 35.91 60.74
C LEU A 361 13.58 36.51 61.08
N ALA A 362 14.46 36.66 60.08
CA ALA A 362 15.78 37.29 60.27
C ALA A 362 15.64 38.74 60.76
N GLU A 363 14.75 39.53 60.15
CA GLU A 363 14.47 40.91 60.60
C GLU A 363 13.92 40.98 62.04
N ARG A 364 13.14 39.98 62.47
CA ARG A 364 12.64 39.89 63.85
C ARG A 364 13.78 39.56 64.82
N VAL A 365 14.67 38.64 64.46
CA VAL A 365 15.83 38.27 65.27
C VAL A 365 16.78 39.45 65.42
N GLU A 366 17.15 40.12 64.33
CA GLU A 366 18.04 41.30 64.37
C GLU A 366 17.48 42.42 65.27
N ARG A 367 16.16 42.65 65.22
CA ARG A 367 15.48 43.61 66.11
C ARG A 367 15.55 43.20 67.58
N LEU A 368 15.36 41.91 67.88
CA LEU A 368 15.43 41.40 69.25
C LEU A 368 16.85 41.48 69.81
N GLU A 369 17.85 41.13 69.01
CA GLU A 369 19.27 41.22 69.40
C GLU A 369 19.69 42.67 69.64
N SER A 370 19.27 43.59 68.77
CA SER A 370 19.55 45.02 68.91
C SER A 370 18.85 45.65 70.13
N ALA A 371 17.67 45.15 70.52
CA ALA A 371 16.95 45.60 71.70
C ALA A 371 17.54 45.03 73.01
N GLY A 372 18.25 43.90 72.94
CA GLY A 372 18.87 43.22 74.08
C GLY A 372 20.27 43.73 74.47
N GLN A 373 20.90 44.58 73.65
CA GLN A 373 22.18 45.20 74.00
C GLN A 373 21.97 46.34 75.02
N PRO A 374 22.61 46.29 76.20
CA PRO A 374 22.49 47.35 77.19
C PRO A 374 23.04 48.65 76.58
N ARG A 375 22.27 49.75 76.72
CA ARG A 375 22.74 51.09 76.37
C ARG A 375 24.01 51.37 77.17
N ALA A 376 25.14 51.48 76.47
CA ALA A 376 26.43 51.87 77.03
C ALA A 376 26.38 53.29 77.61
#